data_AF-A0AAD9Q8C5-F1
#
_entry.id   AF-A0AAD9Q8C5-F1
#
_cell.length_a   1.000
_cell.length_b   1.000
_cell.length_c   1.000
_cell.angle_alpha   90.00
_cell.angle_beta   90.00
_cell.angle_gamma   90.00
#
_symmetry.space_group_name_H-M   'P 1'
#
loop_
_entity.id
_entity.type
_entity.pdbx_description
1 polymer ?
#
loop_
_entity_poly.entity_id
_entity_poly.type
_entity_poly.pdbx_seq_one_letter_code
_entity_poly.pdbx_strand_id
1 'polypeptide(L)'
;MAATSAVYARNITTKALQFRSAAALVKVPIRNAASASESPRMKTFSVYRWDPDKPGDKPRMQTYEVDLNRCGPMVLDALIKIKNEIDPTLTFRRSCREDLVPDMTNFYEQYRSIEPYLKKKTEVEYGKEQYLQSIEDRKKLDGLYECILCACCSTSCPSYWWNGDKYLGPAVLMQAYRWMIDSRDDYTEERLEKLDSDPFKVYRCHTIMNCTKTCPKGLNPGKAIGEIKKMLASYQSKKAATA
;
A
#
# COMPACT_ATOMS: atom_id res chain seq x y z
N MET A 1 -15.74 5.75 47.07
CA MET A 1 -15.36 6.80 48.05
C MET A 1 -14.30 6.18 48.96
N ALA A 2 -13.01 6.27 48.67
CA ALA A 2 -12.09 7.42 48.68
C ALA A 2 -11.28 7.43 49.99
N ALA A 3 -9.99 7.14 49.88
CA ALA A 3 -8.98 7.38 50.91
C ALA A 3 -7.80 8.08 50.22
N THR A 4 -7.40 9.25 50.72
CA THR A 4 -6.27 10.04 50.21
C THR A 4 -5.29 10.35 51.33
N SER A 5 -4.00 10.18 51.01
CA SER A 5 -2.83 10.45 51.83
C SER A 5 -2.22 11.82 51.48
N ALA A 6 -1.57 12.49 52.43
CA ALA A 6 -0.34 13.28 52.21
C ALA A 6 0.24 13.79 53.54
N VAL A 7 1.51 13.48 53.83
CA VAL A 7 2.27 13.97 55.00
C VAL A 7 3.51 14.74 54.51
N TYR A 8 3.48 16.05 54.80
CA TYR A 8 4.53 16.94 55.34
C TYR A 8 5.98 16.92 54.81
N ALA A 9 6.40 18.08 54.30
CA ALA A 9 7.77 18.45 53.90
C ALA A 9 8.63 18.94 55.07
N ARG A 10 9.95 18.68 55.04
CA ARG A 10 10.95 19.46 55.80
C ARG A 10 12.27 19.62 55.03
N ASN A 11 12.79 20.85 55.10
CA ASN A 11 13.99 21.41 54.48
C ASN A 11 15.30 20.76 54.96
N ILE A 12 16.28 20.61 54.05
CA ILE A 12 17.66 20.23 54.38
C ILE A 12 18.60 21.38 53.98
N THR A 13 19.31 21.88 54.99
CA THR A 13 20.33 22.93 54.94
C THR A 13 21.65 22.46 54.32
N THR A 14 22.27 23.38 53.58
CA THR A 14 23.57 23.32 52.92
C THR A 14 24.76 23.07 53.88
N LYS A 15 25.65 22.15 53.52
CA LYS A 15 27.04 22.11 54.01
C LYS A 15 27.99 21.86 52.83
N ALA A 16 28.89 22.82 52.64
CA ALA A 16 29.96 22.78 51.66
C ALA A 16 30.96 21.66 51.98
N LEU A 17 31.40 20.92 50.96
CA LEU A 17 32.62 20.11 51.02
C LEU A 17 33.53 20.48 49.85
N GLN A 18 34.75 20.84 50.22
CA GLN A 18 35.80 21.41 49.39
C GLN A 18 36.42 20.36 48.44
N PHE A 19 36.78 20.85 47.25
CA PHE A 19 37.57 20.15 46.24
C PHE A 19 38.95 19.71 46.80
N ARG A 20 39.31 18.45 46.57
CA ARG A 20 40.71 18.00 46.53
C ARG A 20 41.04 17.49 45.13
N SER A 21 41.87 18.26 44.44
CA SER A 21 42.46 17.93 43.15
C SER A 21 43.58 16.90 43.33
N ALA A 22 43.43 15.74 42.71
CA ALA A 22 44.52 14.83 42.39
C ALA A 22 44.38 14.50 40.90
N ALA A 23 45.05 15.26 40.05
CA ALA A 23 45.07 15.07 38.60
C ALA A 23 45.87 13.80 38.25
N ALA A 24 45.20 12.66 38.23
CA ALA A 24 45.68 11.49 37.50
C ALA A 24 45.35 11.72 36.01
N LEU A 25 46.35 12.15 35.25
CA LEU A 25 46.30 12.25 33.78
C LEU A 25 46.15 10.85 33.18
N VAL A 26 44.92 10.34 33.12
CA VAL A 26 44.57 9.23 32.23
C VAL A 26 44.58 9.80 30.82
N LYS A 27 45.65 9.55 30.08
CA LYS A 27 45.68 9.74 28.62
C LYS A 27 44.64 8.80 28.01
N VAL A 28 43.41 9.29 27.86
CA VAL A 28 42.42 8.68 26.98
C VAL A 28 42.98 8.85 25.57
N PRO A 29 43.32 7.78 24.83
CA PRO A 29 43.66 7.95 23.44
C PRO A 29 42.40 8.45 22.74
N ILE A 30 42.46 9.68 22.24
CA ILE A 30 41.51 10.15 21.24
C ILE A 30 41.69 9.19 20.08
N ARG A 31 40.83 8.17 20.00
CA ARG A 31 40.69 7.36 18.80
C ARG A 31 40.11 8.30 17.75
N ASN A 32 41.00 9.00 17.05
CA ASN A 32 40.73 9.42 15.68
C ASN A 32 40.54 8.14 14.87
N ALA A 33 39.33 7.58 14.94
CA ALA A 33 38.84 6.68 13.92
C ALA A 33 38.55 7.55 12.70
N ALA A 34 39.62 7.91 11.98
CA ALA A 34 39.49 8.12 10.56
C ALA A 34 38.90 6.80 10.03
N SER A 35 37.61 6.82 9.72
CA SER A 35 36.96 5.70 9.07
C SER A 35 37.77 5.35 7.84
N ALA A 36 38.38 4.17 7.83
CA ALA A 36 38.99 3.62 6.64
C ALA A 36 37.97 3.78 5.50
N SER A 37 38.34 4.54 4.46
CA SER A 37 37.47 4.80 3.32
C SER A 37 37.25 3.47 2.59
N GLU A 38 36.16 2.79 2.95
CA GLU A 38 35.67 1.63 2.24
C GLU A 38 35.52 2.03 0.76
N SER A 39 36.06 1.21 -0.15
CA SER A 39 36.04 1.51 -1.58
C SER A 39 34.59 1.79 -2.03
N PRO A 40 34.32 2.89 -2.76
CA PRO A 40 32.96 3.29 -3.10
C PRO A 40 32.29 2.20 -3.94
N ARG A 41 31.11 1.77 -3.50
CA ARG A 41 30.35 0.70 -4.17
C ARG A 41 29.34 1.34 -5.10
N MET A 42 29.83 1.79 -6.26
CA MET A 42 29.02 2.49 -7.25
C MET A 42 28.00 1.55 -7.90
N LYS A 43 26.75 2.01 -7.98
CA LYS A 43 25.67 1.31 -8.68
C LYS A 43 24.99 2.25 -9.66
N THR A 44 24.81 1.75 -10.87
CA THR A 44 24.18 2.47 -11.97
C THR A 44 22.67 2.23 -11.99
N PHE A 45 21.88 3.29 -12.05
CA PHE A 45 20.42 3.30 -12.15
C PHE A 45 20.01 3.94 -13.48
N SER A 46 19.21 3.25 -14.28
CA SER A 46 18.62 3.79 -15.50
C SER A 46 17.15 4.13 -15.24
N VAL A 47 16.81 5.42 -15.26
CA VAL A 47 15.51 5.95 -14.84
C VAL A 47 14.81 6.58 -16.03
N TYR A 48 13.54 6.23 -16.22
CA TYR A 48 12.67 6.83 -17.23
C TYR A 48 12.37 8.30 -16.89
N ARG A 49 12.56 9.20 -17.86
CA ARG A 49 12.31 10.64 -17.73
C ARG A 49 11.45 11.13 -18.89
N TRP A 50 10.49 11.99 -18.57
CA TRP A 50 9.66 12.68 -19.53
C TRP A 50 9.10 13.95 -18.90
N ASP A 51 9.21 15.08 -19.60
CA ASP A 51 8.84 16.41 -19.11
C ASP A 51 7.65 16.94 -19.94
N PRO A 52 6.45 17.10 -19.35
CA PRO A 52 5.27 17.58 -20.06
C PRO A 52 5.33 19.06 -20.44
N ASP A 53 6.12 19.88 -19.72
CA ASP A 53 6.20 21.33 -19.94
C ASP A 53 7.04 21.69 -21.18
N LYS A 54 7.75 20.70 -21.74
CA LYS A 54 8.54 20.84 -22.96
C LYS A 54 7.84 20.12 -24.12
N PRO A 55 6.94 20.81 -24.85
CA PRO A 55 6.22 20.21 -25.95
C PRO A 55 7.20 19.69 -27.02
N GLY A 56 7.10 18.39 -27.32
CA GLY A 56 7.95 17.70 -28.30
C GLY A 56 9.08 16.85 -27.70
N ASP A 57 9.30 16.90 -26.39
CA ASP A 57 10.31 16.04 -25.75
C ASP A 57 9.83 14.57 -25.73
N LYS A 58 10.72 13.67 -26.14
CA LYS A 58 10.43 12.23 -26.18
C LYS A 58 10.90 11.57 -24.90
N PRO A 59 10.20 10.54 -24.40
CA PRO A 59 10.68 9.78 -23.26
C PRO A 59 12.09 9.24 -23.46
N ARG A 60 12.93 9.40 -22.43
CA ARG A 60 14.33 8.97 -22.46
C ARG A 60 14.72 8.26 -21.17
N MET A 61 15.74 7.40 -21.26
CA MET A 61 16.35 6.78 -20.09
C MET A 61 17.56 7.62 -19.67
N GLN A 62 17.58 8.09 -18.43
CA GLN A 62 18.72 8.81 -17.84
C GLN A 62 19.44 7.91 -16.85
N THR A 63 20.78 7.91 -16.94
CA THR A 63 21.62 7.06 -16.10
C THR A 63 22.20 7.86 -14.94
N TYR A 64 22.15 7.30 -13.74
CA TYR A 64 22.71 7.87 -12.51
C TYR A 64 23.61 6.87 -11.82
N GLU A 65 24.72 7.33 -11.25
CA GLU A 65 25.61 6.50 -10.46
C GLU A 65 25.52 6.88 -8.98
N VAL A 66 25.24 5.89 -8.13
CA VAL A 66 25.01 6.09 -6.70
C VAL A 66 25.93 5.18 -5.91
N ASP A 67 26.65 5.76 -4.95
CA ASP A 67 27.44 5.00 -3.98
C ASP A 67 26.52 4.32 -2.95
N LEU A 68 26.50 2.98 -2.97
CA LEU A 68 25.69 2.16 -2.08
C LEU A 68 26.20 2.14 -0.63
N ASN A 69 27.41 2.61 -0.35
CA ASN A 69 27.91 2.72 1.03
C ASN A 69 27.28 3.93 1.75
N ARG A 70 26.78 4.90 0.97
CA ARG A 70 26.16 6.15 1.45
C ARG A 70 24.69 6.25 1.07
N CYS A 71 24.04 5.10 0.87
CA CYS A 71 22.64 4.99 0.47
C CYS A 71 21.94 3.96 1.37
N GLY A 72 20.65 4.20 1.67
CA GLY A 72 19.82 3.20 2.33
C GLY A 72 19.63 1.94 1.47
N PRO A 73 19.14 0.83 2.06
CA PRO A 73 19.07 -0.47 1.40
C PRO A 73 18.02 -0.53 0.28
N MET A 74 17.05 0.38 0.24
CA MET A 74 15.93 0.32 -0.70
C MET A 74 16.19 1.14 -1.96
N VAL A 75 15.56 0.74 -3.07
CA VAL A 75 15.59 1.52 -4.33
C VAL A 75 15.00 2.92 -4.11
N LEU A 76 14.00 3.06 -3.23
CA LEU A 76 13.45 4.36 -2.87
C LEU A 76 14.50 5.28 -2.25
N ASP A 77 15.40 4.76 -1.43
CA ASP A 77 16.47 5.54 -0.82
C ASP A 77 17.44 6.05 -1.89
N ALA A 78 17.75 5.20 -2.88
CA ALA A 78 18.58 5.60 -4.02
C ALA A 78 17.90 6.70 -4.86
N LEU A 79 16.59 6.57 -5.14
CA LEU A 79 15.84 7.61 -5.85
C LEU A 79 15.78 8.93 -5.08
N ILE A 80 15.62 8.88 -3.75
CA ILE A 80 15.64 10.06 -2.88
C ILE A 80 17.04 10.70 -2.89
N LYS A 81 18.09 9.89 -2.83
CA LYS A 81 19.47 10.35 -2.90
C LYS A 81 19.78 11.02 -4.24
N ILE A 82 19.37 10.41 -5.35
CA ILE A 82 19.49 11.01 -6.68
C ILE A 82 18.77 12.36 -6.70
N LYS A 83 17.53 12.42 -6.21
CA LYS A 83 16.77 13.68 -6.17
C LYS A 83 17.44 14.77 -5.32
N ASN A 84 17.95 14.42 -4.14
CA ASN A 84 18.47 15.42 -3.20
C ASN A 84 19.88 15.89 -3.54
N GLU A 85 20.73 15.01 -4.09
CA GLU A 85 22.17 15.27 -4.22
C GLU A 85 22.64 15.39 -5.67
N ILE A 86 21.93 14.82 -6.65
CA ILE A 86 22.40 14.72 -8.05
C ILE A 86 21.50 15.53 -8.99
N ASP A 87 20.19 15.26 -8.98
CA ASP A 87 19.23 15.84 -9.91
C ASP A 87 17.89 16.18 -9.20
N PRO A 88 17.71 17.43 -8.73
CA PRO A 88 16.49 17.84 -8.06
C PRO A 88 15.24 17.82 -8.96
N THR A 89 15.41 17.71 -10.28
CA THR A 89 14.30 17.61 -11.24
C THR A 89 13.73 16.19 -11.34
N LEU A 90 14.44 15.16 -10.86
CA LEU A 90 13.91 13.81 -10.82
C LEU A 90 12.75 13.74 -9.84
N THR A 91 11.63 13.13 -10.23
CA THR A 91 10.53 13.01 -9.30
C THR A 91 9.62 11.80 -9.46
N PHE A 92 9.00 11.41 -8.36
CA PHE A 92 8.26 10.17 -8.25
C PHE A 92 7.24 10.29 -7.13
N ARG A 93 6.16 9.51 -7.19
CA ARG A 93 5.23 9.42 -6.06
C ARG A 93 5.88 8.60 -4.95
N ARG A 94 6.38 9.31 -3.95
CA ARG A 94 6.31 8.87 -2.54
C ARG A 94 5.16 9.54 -1.78
N SER A 95 4.64 10.65 -2.34
CA SER A 95 3.27 11.22 -2.16
C SER A 95 2.90 12.46 -3.04
N CYS A 96 3.68 12.83 -4.10
CA CYS A 96 3.48 13.81 -5.24
C CYS A 96 4.57 14.92 -5.28
N ARG A 97 5.00 15.52 -6.42
CA ARG A 97 4.52 15.64 -7.84
C ARG A 97 5.69 15.58 -8.87
N GLU A 98 5.59 14.66 -9.87
CA GLU A 98 6.16 14.60 -11.28
C GLU A 98 7.45 13.80 -11.74
N ASP A 99 7.28 12.55 -12.19
CA ASP A 99 7.93 11.86 -13.35
C ASP A 99 7.37 10.42 -13.38
N LEU A 100 7.75 9.57 -12.41
CA LEU A 100 7.24 8.20 -12.23
C LEU A 100 5.83 8.21 -11.62
N VAL A 101 4.93 8.93 -12.26
CA VAL A 101 3.58 9.24 -11.79
C VAL A 101 2.58 8.87 -12.88
N PRO A 102 2.02 7.65 -12.83
CA PRO A 102 0.96 7.30 -13.76
C PRO A 102 -0.32 8.08 -13.44
N ASP A 103 -1.12 8.34 -14.48
CA ASP A 103 -2.52 8.68 -14.30
C ASP A 103 -3.27 7.45 -13.77
N MET A 104 -3.92 7.63 -12.63
CA MET A 104 -4.63 6.59 -11.89
C MET A 104 -6.15 6.82 -11.89
N THR A 105 -6.64 7.81 -12.64
CA THR A 105 -8.05 8.23 -12.62
C THR A 105 -8.98 7.07 -12.97
N ASN A 106 -8.75 6.40 -14.10
CA ASN A 106 -9.53 5.22 -14.51
C ASN A 106 -9.51 4.10 -13.44
N PHE A 107 -8.36 3.85 -12.81
CA PHE A 107 -8.26 2.85 -11.76
C PHE A 107 -9.14 3.19 -10.54
N TYR A 108 -9.16 4.46 -10.13
CA TYR A 108 -10.00 4.91 -9.02
C TYR A 108 -11.49 4.96 -9.38
N GLU A 109 -11.83 5.30 -10.62
CA GLU A 109 -13.21 5.26 -11.13
C GLU A 109 -13.75 3.82 -11.13
N GLN A 110 -12.95 2.86 -11.60
CA GLN A 110 -13.28 1.43 -11.52
C GLN A 110 -13.47 0.98 -10.07
N TYR A 111 -12.60 1.41 -9.15
CA TYR A 111 -12.77 1.13 -7.72
C TYR A 111 -14.05 1.76 -7.13
N ARG A 112 -14.42 2.96 -7.56
CA ARG A 112 -15.67 3.60 -7.14
C ARG A 112 -16.89 2.86 -7.67
N SER A 113 -16.82 2.33 -8.89
CA SER A 113 -17.93 1.66 -9.57
C SER A 113 -18.47 0.42 -8.84
N ILE A 114 -17.63 -0.24 -8.03
CA ILE A 114 -18.01 -1.42 -7.24
C ILE A 114 -18.65 -1.08 -5.89
N GLU A 115 -18.84 0.21 -5.58
CA GLU A 115 -19.41 0.70 -4.32
C GLU A 115 -18.73 0.06 -3.08
N PRO A 116 -17.45 0.38 -2.82
CA PRO A 116 -16.63 -0.33 -1.83
C PRO A 116 -16.90 0.16 -0.40
N TYR A 117 -18.15 0.08 0.03
CA TYR A 117 -18.65 0.42 1.35
C TYR A 117 -19.76 -0.54 1.77
N LEU A 118 -20.01 -0.61 3.08
CA LEU A 118 -21.01 -1.51 3.67
C LEU A 118 -22.43 -1.07 3.29
N LYS A 119 -23.25 -2.01 2.81
CA LYS A 119 -24.65 -1.76 2.47
C LYS A 119 -25.57 -2.72 3.23
N LYS A 120 -26.61 -2.17 3.86
CA LYS A 120 -27.64 -2.87 4.62
C LYS A 120 -29.01 -2.61 4.00
N LYS A 121 -29.88 -3.63 3.93
CA LYS A 121 -31.25 -3.47 3.41
C LYS A 121 -32.18 -2.84 4.45
N THR A 122 -31.94 -3.15 5.72
CA THR A 122 -32.67 -2.55 6.84
C THR A 122 -32.09 -1.17 7.15
N GLU A 123 -32.95 -0.18 7.40
CA GLU A 123 -32.50 1.10 7.95
C GLU A 123 -31.92 0.86 9.35
N VAL A 124 -30.65 1.22 9.52
CA VAL A 124 -29.95 1.10 10.79
C VAL A 124 -29.50 2.48 11.22
N GLU A 125 -29.71 2.81 12.49
CA GLU A 125 -29.16 4.04 13.07
C GLU A 125 -27.65 3.87 13.28
N TYR A 126 -26.86 4.56 12.46
CA TYR A 126 -25.41 4.52 12.52
C TYR A 126 -24.89 4.95 13.89
N GLY A 127 -24.01 4.14 14.48
CA GLY A 127 -23.29 4.48 15.71
C GLY A 127 -24.01 4.15 17.02
N LYS A 128 -25.22 3.58 16.99
CA LYS A 128 -25.89 3.12 18.21
C LYS A 128 -25.29 1.82 18.76
N GLU A 129 -25.11 0.83 17.89
CA GLU A 129 -24.62 -0.49 18.28
C GLU A 129 -23.61 -1.03 17.25
N GLN A 130 -22.82 -2.01 17.68
CA GLN A 130 -21.86 -2.70 16.81
C GLN A 130 -22.57 -3.82 16.03
N TYR A 131 -22.28 -3.94 14.75
CA TYR A 131 -22.73 -5.12 13.99
C TYR A 131 -22.01 -6.37 14.50
N LEU A 132 -22.79 -7.37 14.89
CA LEU A 132 -22.27 -8.67 15.29
C LEU A 132 -21.67 -9.39 14.08
N GLN A 133 -20.45 -9.92 14.26
CA GLN A 133 -19.76 -10.73 13.27
C GLN A 133 -18.98 -11.82 14.01
N SER A 134 -19.14 -13.08 13.58
CA SER A 134 -18.40 -14.22 14.15
C SER A 134 -16.91 -14.12 13.82
N ILE A 135 -16.06 -14.79 14.61
CA ILE A 135 -14.61 -14.85 14.34
C ILE A 135 -14.36 -15.54 13.00
N GLU A 136 -15.15 -16.58 12.71
CA GLU A 136 -15.10 -17.36 11.48
C GLU A 136 -15.42 -16.51 10.25
N ASP A 137 -16.44 -15.65 10.32
CA ASP A 137 -16.79 -14.74 9.23
C ASP A 137 -15.75 -13.64 9.07
N ARG A 138 -15.25 -13.07 10.18
CA ARG A 138 -14.19 -12.05 10.12
C ARG A 138 -12.93 -12.59 9.46
N LYS A 139 -12.56 -13.85 9.75
CA LYS A 139 -11.38 -14.52 9.18
C LYS A 139 -11.45 -14.65 7.65
N LYS A 140 -12.65 -14.70 7.06
CA LYS A 140 -12.82 -14.72 5.58
C LYS A 140 -12.28 -13.45 4.91
N LEU A 141 -12.19 -12.34 5.64
CA LEU A 141 -11.70 -11.07 5.11
C LEU A 141 -10.16 -10.99 5.09
N ASP A 142 -9.47 -11.86 5.83
CA ASP A 142 -8.00 -11.89 5.87
C ASP A 142 -7.44 -12.25 4.49
N GLY A 143 -6.43 -11.48 4.06
CA GLY A 143 -5.87 -11.57 2.70
C GLY A 143 -6.64 -10.77 1.64
N LEU A 144 -7.68 -10.02 2.03
CA LEU A 144 -8.46 -9.15 1.15
C LEU A 144 -8.39 -7.68 1.56
N TYR A 145 -8.66 -7.38 2.84
CA TYR A 145 -8.74 -5.98 3.32
C TYR A 145 -7.37 -5.29 3.41
N GLU A 146 -6.27 -6.05 3.44
CA GLU A 146 -4.89 -5.56 3.52
C GLU A 146 -4.38 -4.98 2.19
N CYS A 147 -5.22 -4.98 1.15
CA CYS A 147 -4.93 -4.35 -0.12
C CYS A 147 -4.72 -2.84 0.07
N ILE A 148 -3.56 -2.35 -0.35
CA ILE A 148 -3.19 -0.93 -0.24
C ILE A 148 -3.52 -0.12 -1.51
N LEU A 149 -4.28 -0.69 -2.45
CA LEU A 149 -4.65 -0.05 -3.72
C LEU A 149 -3.47 0.51 -4.54
N CYS A 150 -2.29 -0.13 -4.46
CA CYS A 150 -1.08 0.28 -5.19
C CYS A 150 -1.12 0.03 -6.72
N ALA A 151 -2.14 -0.68 -7.20
CA ALA A 151 -2.34 -1.08 -8.60
C ALA A 151 -1.25 -1.96 -9.25
N CYS A 152 -0.18 -2.36 -8.54
CA CYS A 152 0.87 -3.25 -9.07
C CYS A 152 0.30 -4.52 -9.73
N CYS A 153 -0.73 -5.12 -9.11
CA CYS A 153 -1.37 -6.31 -9.65
C CYS A 153 -2.11 -6.03 -10.96
N SER A 154 -2.82 -4.91 -11.07
CA SER A 154 -3.55 -4.53 -12.30
C SER A 154 -2.60 -4.14 -13.43
N THR A 155 -1.58 -3.33 -13.13
CA THR A 155 -0.58 -2.90 -14.13
C THR A 155 0.40 -3.99 -14.53
N SER A 156 0.39 -5.15 -13.87
CA SER A 156 1.11 -6.36 -14.31
C SER A 156 0.29 -7.32 -15.18
N CYS A 157 -1.02 -7.09 -15.29
CA CYS A 157 -1.96 -8.02 -15.90
C CYS A 157 -2.11 -7.72 -17.40
N PRO A 158 -1.74 -8.64 -18.31
CA PRO A 158 -1.89 -8.40 -19.75
C PRO A 158 -3.33 -8.11 -20.17
N SER A 159 -4.32 -8.79 -19.59
CA SER A 159 -5.73 -8.51 -19.87
C SER A 159 -6.13 -7.06 -19.56
N TYR A 160 -5.51 -6.46 -18.53
CA TYR A 160 -5.74 -5.07 -18.15
C TYR A 160 -4.99 -4.08 -19.05
N TRP A 161 -3.86 -4.48 -19.66
CA TRP A 161 -3.18 -3.67 -20.67
C TRP A 161 -4.05 -3.51 -21.93
N TRP A 162 -4.70 -4.59 -22.36
CA TRP A 162 -5.48 -4.61 -23.59
C TRP A 162 -6.91 -4.07 -23.43
N ASN A 163 -7.52 -4.26 -22.25
CA ASN A 163 -8.94 -3.94 -22.03
C ASN A 163 -9.15 -3.19 -20.71
N GLY A 164 -8.20 -2.35 -20.29
CA GLY A 164 -8.26 -1.64 -19.01
C GLY A 164 -9.39 -0.62 -18.90
N ASP A 165 -10.07 -0.30 -20.01
CA ASP A 165 -11.29 0.51 -20.09
C ASP A 165 -12.52 -0.23 -19.53
N LYS A 166 -12.64 -1.54 -19.81
CA LYS A 166 -13.83 -2.35 -19.44
C LYS A 166 -13.54 -3.43 -18.39
N TYR A 167 -12.37 -4.03 -18.44
CA TYR A 167 -11.95 -5.03 -17.46
C TYR A 167 -11.53 -4.32 -16.16
N LEU A 168 -12.22 -4.60 -15.07
CA LEU A 168 -12.00 -3.94 -13.77
C LEU A 168 -10.62 -4.21 -13.16
N GLY A 169 -10.00 -5.33 -13.55
CA GLY A 169 -8.68 -5.69 -13.06
C GLY A 169 -8.65 -6.38 -11.68
N PRO A 170 -7.51 -6.99 -11.33
CA PRO A 170 -7.35 -7.80 -10.12
C PRO A 170 -7.54 -7.05 -8.81
N ALA A 171 -7.08 -5.80 -8.70
CA ALA A 171 -7.23 -5.04 -7.45
C ALA A 171 -8.70 -4.77 -7.12
N VAL A 172 -9.44 -4.25 -8.11
CA VAL A 172 -10.85 -3.89 -7.96
C VAL A 172 -11.71 -5.13 -7.75
N LEU A 173 -11.48 -6.20 -8.52
CA LEU A 173 -12.23 -7.44 -8.35
C LEU A 173 -11.99 -8.09 -6.97
N MET A 174 -10.77 -8.06 -6.45
CA MET A 174 -10.49 -8.53 -5.09
C MET A 174 -11.22 -7.70 -4.03
N GLN A 175 -11.35 -6.38 -4.23
CA GLN A 175 -12.15 -5.52 -3.35
C GLN A 175 -13.65 -5.76 -3.51
N ALA A 176 -14.15 -6.03 -4.72
CA ALA A 176 -15.55 -6.43 -4.89
C ALA A 176 -15.83 -7.73 -4.12
N TYR A 177 -14.93 -8.72 -4.22
CA TYR A 177 -15.04 -9.97 -3.47
C TYR A 177 -15.02 -9.76 -1.96
N ARG A 178 -14.16 -8.86 -1.46
CA ARG A 178 -14.12 -8.45 -0.04
C ARG A 178 -15.46 -7.95 0.50
N TRP A 179 -16.30 -7.34 -0.33
CA TRP A 179 -17.64 -6.91 0.07
C TRP A 179 -18.69 -8.01 -0.11
N MET A 180 -18.58 -8.83 -1.15
CA MET A 180 -19.50 -9.95 -1.40
C MET A 180 -19.47 -11.06 -0.35
N ILE A 181 -18.38 -11.21 0.41
CA ILE A 181 -18.27 -12.23 1.46
C ILE A 181 -18.27 -11.66 2.88
N ASP A 182 -18.43 -10.34 3.02
CA ASP A 182 -18.58 -9.72 4.35
C ASP A 182 -19.98 -10.06 4.86
N SER A 183 -20.06 -10.81 5.97
CA SER A 183 -21.35 -11.25 6.54
C SER A 183 -22.28 -10.11 6.96
N ARG A 184 -21.75 -8.89 7.01
CA ARG A 184 -22.53 -7.69 7.34
C ARG A 184 -23.17 -7.03 6.12
N ASP A 185 -22.73 -7.32 4.89
CA ASP A 185 -23.24 -6.70 3.66
C ASP A 185 -24.41 -7.50 3.09
N ASP A 186 -25.55 -6.83 2.89
CA ASP A 186 -26.79 -7.48 2.44
C ASP A 186 -26.96 -7.42 0.90
N TYR A 187 -26.00 -6.88 0.16
CA TYR A 187 -26.10 -6.57 -1.27
C TYR A 187 -25.27 -7.50 -2.18
N THR A 188 -25.05 -8.74 -1.74
CA THR A 188 -24.18 -9.68 -2.46
C THR A 188 -24.72 -9.99 -3.87
N GLU A 189 -26.02 -10.20 -4.03
CA GLU A 189 -26.63 -10.52 -5.33
C GLU A 189 -26.60 -9.33 -6.29
N GLU A 190 -26.88 -8.13 -5.80
CA GLU A 190 -26.83 -6.89 -6.57
C GLU A 190 -25.39 -6.56 -7.00
N ARG A 191 -24.39 -6.88 -6.16
CA ARG A 191 -22.97 -6.78 -6.53
C ARG A 191 -22.60 -7.78 -7.62
N LEU A 192 -23.08 -9.02 -7.54
CA LEU A 192 -22.86 -10.03 -8.58
C LEU A 192 -23.53 -9.63 -9.90
N GLU A 193 -24.75 -9.12 -9.87
CA GLU A 193 -25.46 -8.64 -11.04
C GLU A 193 -24.71 -7.50 -11.74
N LYS A 194 -24.17 -6.54 -10.99
CA LYS A 194 -23.33 -5.47 -11.54
C LYS A 194 -22.08 -5.99 -12.23
N LEU A 195 -21.53 -7.12 -11.80
CA LEU A 195 -20.38 -7.76 -12.42
C LEU A 195 -20.77 -8.60 -13.63
N ASP A 196 -21.95 -9.22 -13.60
CA ASP A 196 -22.50 -10.05 -14.68
C ASP A 196 -23.06 -9.23 -15.84
N SER A 197 -23.41 -7.96 -15.60
CA SER A 197 -24.03 -7.07 -16.58
C SER A 197 -23.20 -6.88 -17.86
N ASP A 198 -21.88 -7.11 -17.81
CA ASP A 198 -20.96 -6.97 -18.92
C ASP A 198 -19.91 -8.09 -18.90
N PRO A 199 -19.78 -8.89 -19.98
CA PRO A 199 -18.77 -9.95 -20.10
C PRO A 199 -17.33 -9.49 -19.85
N PHE A 200 -17.01 -8.21 -20.07
CA PHE A 200 -15.64 -7.72 -19.94
C PHE A 200 -15.21 -7.48 -18.49
N LYS A 201 -16.12 -7.17 -17.57
CA LYS A 201 -15.80 -6.76 -16.19
C LYS A 201 -15.01 -7.81 -15.42
N VAL A 202 -15.37 -9.09 -15.57
CA VAL A 202 -14.74 -10.22 -14.87
C VAL A 202 -14.08 -11.21 -15.82
N TYR A 203 -14.75 -11.56 -16.93
CA TYR A 203 -14.35 -12.74 -17.73
C TYR A 203 -13.13 -12.53 -18.63
N ARG A 204 -12.55 -11.32 -18.69
CA ARG A 204 -11.21 -11.10 -19.30
C ARG A 204 -10.06 -11.65 -18.45
N CYS A 205 -10.32 -12.10 -17.23
CA CYS A 205 -9.32 -12.81 -16.44
C CYS A 205 -9.07 -14.23 -17.00
N HIS A 206 -7.93 -14.44 -17.64
CA HIS A 206 -7.49 -15.74 -18.17
C HIS A 206 -6.44 -16.42 -17.28
N THR A 207 -6.52 -16.22 -15.95
CA THR A 207 -5.67 -16.91 -14.96
C THR A 207 -4.16 -16.86 -15.27
N ILE A 208 -3.68 -15.69 -15.72
CA ILE A 208 -2.25 -15.43 -16.03
C ILE A 208 -1.39 -15.39 -14.76
N MET A 209 -1.99 -15.07 -13.61
CA MET A 209 -1.38 -15.07 -12.26
C MET A 209 -0.23 -14.09 -12.00
N ASN A 210 0.14 -13.22 -12.94
CA ASN A 210 1.05 -12.09 -12.69
C ASN A 210 0.62 -11.24 -11.48
N CYS A 211 -0.68 -11.04 -11.33
CA CYS A 211 -1.28 -10.23 -10.28
C CYS A 211 -0.95 -10.72 -8.86
N THR A 212 -0.96 -12.03 -8.65
CA THR A 212 -0.59 -12.65 -7.35
C THR A 212 0.92 -12.63 -7.17
N LYS A 213 1.69 -12.92 -8.22
CA LYS A 213 3.16 -12.92 -8.16
C LYS A 213 3.77 -11.56 -7.81
N THR A 214 3.19 -10.48 -8.34
CA THR A 214 3.73 -9.12 -8.17
C THR A 214 3.23 -8.41 -6.91
N CYS A 215 2.27 -8.99 -6.17
CA CYS A 215 1.64 -8.28 -5.06
C CYS A 215 2.67 -8.03 -3.94
N PRO A 216 3.01 -6.77 -3.61
CA PRO A 216 4.02 -6.47 -2.59
C PRO A 216 3.56 -6.84 -1.17
N LYS A 217 2.25 -7.05 -0.99
CA LYS A 217 1.63 -7.49 0.26
C LYS A 217 1.42 -9.00 0.34
N GLY A 218 1.81 -9.76 -0.68
CA GLY A 218 1.63 -11.22 -0.72
C GLY A 218 0.17 -11.67 -0.82
N LEU A 219 -0.73 -10.80 -1.30
CA LEU A 219 -2.16 -11.12 -1.46
C LEU A 219 -2.41 -11.93 -2.73
N ASN A 220 -3.57 -12.59 -2.80
CA ASN A 220 -3.91 -13.46 -3.93
C ASN A 220 -5.19 -13.00 -4.67
N PRO A 221 -5.10 -11.91 -5.47
CA PRO A 221 -6.24 -11.44 -6.26
C PRO A 221 -6.68 -12.46 -7.32
N GLY A 222 -5.76 -13.29 -7.84
CA GLY A 222 -6.12 -14.36 -8.78
C GLY A 222 -7.09 -15.38 -8.16
N LYS A 223 -6.85 -15.78 -6.91
CA LYS A 223 -7.76 -16.64 -6.15
C LYS A 223 -9.11 -15.96 -5.91
N ALA A 224 -9.12 -14.70 -5.48
CA ALA A 224 -10.36 -13.95 -5.26
C ALA A 224 -11.22 -13.90 -6.54
N ILE A 225 -10.62 -13.60 -7.70
CA ILE A 225 -11.34 -13.63 -8.99
C ILE A 225 -11.89 -15.03 -9.31
N GLY A 226 -11.14 -16.10 -8.99
CA GLY A 226 -11.61 -17.48 -9.11
C GLY A 226 -12.87 -17.74 -8.29
N GLU A 227 -12.92 -17.25 -7.05
CA GLU A 227 -14.11 -17.38 -6.19
C GLU A 227 -15.30 -16.55 -6.71
N ILE A 228 -15.06 -15.33 -7.22
CA ILE A 228 -16.10 -14.53 -7.88
C ILE A 228 -16.72 -15.31 -9.06
N LYS A 229 -15.90 -15.94 -9.90
CA LYS A 229 -16.39 -16.72 -11.04
C LYS A 229 -17.28 -17.90 -10.60
N LYS A 230 -16.95 -18.56 -9.48
CA LYS A 230 -17.81 -19.60 -8.91
C LYS A 230 -19.14 -19.03 -8.43
N MET A 231 -19.10 -17.90 -7.71
CA MET A 231 -20.31 -17.21 -7.25
C MET A 231 -21.20 -16.77 -8.42
N LEU A 232 -20.62 -16.23 -9.49
CA LEU A 232 -21.32 -15.86 -10.71
C LEU A 232 -21.97 -17.07 -11.40
N ALA A 233 -21.25 -18.19 -11.53
CA ALA A 233 -21.80 -19.40 -12.11
C ALA A 233 -23.02 -19.91 -11.30
N SER A 234 -22.91 -19.94 -9.97
CA SER A 234 -24.03 -20.31 -9.10
C SER A 234 -25.20 -19.32 -9.19
N TYR A 235 -24.92 -18.02 -9.28
CA TYR A 235 -25.94 -16.98 -9.44
C TYR A 235 -26.68 -17.09 -10.77
N GLN A 236 -25.96 -17.29 -11.88
CA GLN A 236 -26.54 -17.50 -13.20
C GLN A 236 -27.44 -18.75 -13.24
N SER A 237 -27.01 -19.85 -12.62
CA SER A 237 -27.85 -21.06 -12.50
C SER A 237 -29.13 -20.80 -11.71
N LYS A 238 -29.07 -20.05 -10.60
CA LYS A 238 -30.26 -19.66 -9.85
C LYS A 238 -31.19 -18.76 -10.67
N LYS A 239 -30.64 -17.74 -11.34
CA LYS A 239 -31.38 -16.80 -12.17
C LYS A 239 -32.11 -17.50 -13.32
N ALA A 240 -31.46 -18.47 -13.97
CA ALA A 240 -32.05 -19.27 -15.02
C ALA A 240 -33.14 -20.23 -14.52
N ALA A 241 -33.08 -20.68 -13.26
CA ALA A 241 -34.12 -21.53 -12.66
C ALA A 241 -35.36 -20.75 -12.21
N THR A 242 -35.22 -19.43 -11.98
CA THR A 242 -36.30 -18.53 -11.57
C THR A 242 -36.95 -17.76 -12.73
N ALA A 243 -36.38 -17.85 -13.93
CA ALA A 243 -36.87 -17.19 -15.15
C ALA A 243 -37.72 -18.15 -15.99
#